data_AF-A0A562T0V5-F1
#
_entry.id   AF-A0A562T0V5-F1
#
_cell.length_a   1.000
_cell.length_b   1.000
_cell.length_c   1.000
_cell.angle_alpha   90.00
_cell.angle_beta   90.00
_cell.angle_gamma   90.00
#
_symmetry.space_group_name_H-M   'P 1'
#
loop_
_entity.id
_entity.type
_entity.pdbx_description
1 polymer ?
#
loop_
_entity_poly.entity_id
_entity_poly.type
_entity_poly.pdbx_seq_one_letter_code
_entity_poly.pdbx_strand_id
1 'polypeptide(L)'
;MRGYVFALFAVVVWSAMPAEARVYCPLPEDGVWVNPDAEAKEITRIEVETTCIDDTVQARIRAFTSCIPRDCKWGWTKAEMREGGGFRVELIGFLGAKVISVRSFGDILDTHVIDIAHDPEIPMRETTFNLRRK
;
A
#
# COMPACT_ATOMS: atom_id res chain seq x y z
N MET A 1 32.93 2.43 66.42
CA MET A 1 33.05 1.27 65.50
C MET A 1 31.65 0.79 65.14
N ARG A 2 31.46 0.31 63.89
CA ARG A 2 30.21 0.02 63.12
C ARG A 2 29.71 1.25 62.35
N GLY A 3 29.98 1.44 61.06
CA GLY A 3 30.37 0.51 60.00
C GLY A 3 29.22 0.39 58.99
N TYR A 4 29.22 1.31 58.02
CA TYR A 4 28.32 1.41 56.87
C TYR A 4 28.26 0.11 56.06
N VAL A 5 27.06 -0.31 55.63
CA VAL A 5 26.88 -1.02 54.36
C VAL A 5 25.57 -0.55 53.72
N PHE A 6 25.65 0.59 53.04
CA PHE A 6 24.74 0.98 51.97
C PHE A 6 25.04 0.05 50.78
N ALA A 7 24.22 -0.98 50.57
CA ALA A 7 24.31 -1.80 49.37
C ALA A 7 23.47 -1.15 48.27
N LEU A 8 24.15 -0.39 47.40
CA LEU A 8 23.63 0.18 46.16
C LEU A 8 23.07 -0.93 45.25
N PHE A 9 21.75 -0.96 45.08
CA PHE A 9 21.11 -1.56 43.91
C PHE A 9 21.20 -0.55 42.76
N ALA A 10 22.31 -0.57 42.02
CA ALA A 10 22.47 0.21 40.81
C ALA A 10 21.57 -0.36 39.71
N VAL A 11 20.39 0.25 39.55
CA VAL A 11 19.46 -0.02 38.45
C VAL A 11 20.11 0.47 37.15
N VAL A 12 20.64 -0.46 36.36
CA VAL A 12 21.06 -0.20 34.98
C VAL A 12 19.79 -0.03 34.16
N VAL A 13 19.29 1.20 34.08
CA VAL A 13 18.26 1.58 33.10
C VAL A 13 18.95 1.63 31.74
N TRP A 14 18.93 0.50 31.04
CA TRP A 14 19.35 0.41 29.65
C TRP A 14 18.33 1.20 28.81
N SER A 15 18.64 2.46 28.52
CA SER A 15 17.90 3.26 27.57
C SER A 15 18.06 2.63 26.18
N ALA A 16 17.10 1.80 25.78
CA ALA A 16 16.99 1.35 24.40
C ALA A 16 16.76 2.59 23.54
N MET A 17 17.79 3.04 22.82
CA MET A 17 17.61 4.09 21.82
C MET A 17 16.67 3.58 20.74
N PRO A 18 15.66 4.35 20.33
CA PRO A 18 14.83 3.97 19.21
C PRO A 18 15.72 3.96 17.97
N ALA A 19 15.89 2.79 17.36
CA ALA A 19 16.41 2.70 16.01
C ALA A 19 15.30 3.21 15.09
N GLU A 20 15.40 4.45 14.63
CA GLU A 20 14.53 4.94 13.55
C GLU A 20 14.84 4.13 12.29
N ALA A 21 13.90 3.30 11.88
CA ALA A 21 13.97 2.59 10.61
C ALA A 21 13.85 3.62 9.48
N ARG A 22 14.98 3.98 8.88
CA ARG A 22 15.00 4.84 7.69
C ARG A 22 14.27 4.12 6.54
N VAL A 23 13.26 4.78 5.98
CA VAL A 23 12.53 4.27 4.83
C VAL A 23 13.24 4.71 3.56
N TYR A 24 13.67 3.74 2.76
CA TYR A 24 14.35 4.00 1.49
C TYR A 24 13.37 3.81 0.33
N CYS A 25 13.35 4.80 -0.56
CA CYS A 25 12.64 4.73 -1.83
C CYS A 25 13.61 4.32 -2.97
N PRO A 26 13.11 3.66 -4.03
CA PRO A 26 11.73 3.25 -4.25
C PRO A 26 11.32 2.08 -3.34
N LEU A 27 10.06 2.07 -2.92
CA LEU A 27 9.52 0.96 -2.14
C LEU A 27 9.24 -0.25 -3.04
N PRO A 28 9.13 -1.47 -2.48
CA PRO A 28 8.93 -2.69 -3.28
C PRO A 28 7.75 -2.63 -4.26
N GLU A 29 6.68 -1.95 -3.87
CA GLU A 29 5.48 -1.75 -4.68
C GLU A 29 5.69 -0.80 -5.87
N ASP A 30 6.76 0.01 -5.89
CA ASP A 30 7.05 0.97 -6.95
C ASP A 30 7.22 0.28 -8.32
N GLY A 31 6.60 0.88 -9.34
CA GLY A 31 6.72 0.46 -10.73
C GLY A 31 5.38 0.12 -11.38
N VAL A 32 5.47 -0.61 -12.49
CA VAL A 32 4.35 -0.99 -13.33
C VAL A 32 4.07 -2.49 -13.18
N TRP A 33 2.82 -2.79 -12.88
CA TRP A 33 2.33 -4.13 -12.57
C TRP A 33 1.18 -4.48 -13.49
N VAL A 34 1.20 -5.65 -14.09
CA VAL A 34 0.24 -6.06 -15.12
C VAL A 34 -0.44 -7.37 -14.71
N ASN A 35 -1.75 -7.42 -14.91
CA ASN A 35 -2.54 -8.65 -14.81
C ASN A 35 -2.73 -9.20 -16.24
N PRO A 36 -1.98 -10.25 -16.64
CA PRO A 36 -2.08 -10.81 -17.98
C PRO A 36 -3.41 -11.53 -18.23
N ASP A 37 -4.10 -11.93 -17.17
CA ASP A 37 -5.30 -12.77 -17.21
C ASP A 37 -6.58 -11.96 -16.90
N ALA A 38 -6.52 -10.63 -17.02
CA ALA A 38 -7.63 -9.74 -16.65
C ALA A 38 -8.86 -9.94 -17.56
N GLU A 39 -10.00 -10.25 -16.95
CA GLU A 39 -11.28 -10.29 -17.65
C GLU A 39 -11.88 -8.88 -17.84
N ALA A 40 -13.01 -8.81 -18.53
CA ALA A 40 -13.73 -7.55 -18.72
C ALA A 40 -14.07 -6.89 -17.36
N LYS A 41 -13.81 -5.59 -17.25
CA LYS A 41 -13.99 -4.76 -16.03
C LYS A 41 -13.03 -5.05 -14.88
N GLU A 42 -12.10 -5.98 -15.03
CA GLU A 42 -11.07 -6.28 -14.01
C GLU A 42 -9.83 -5.41 -14.15
N ILE A 43 -8.99 -5.38 -13.12
CA ILE A 43 -7.71 -4.67 -13.15
C ILE A 43 -6.80 -5.31 -14.20
N THR A 44 -6.36 -4.53 -15.19
CA THR A 44 -5.37 -4.92 -16.20
C THR A 44 -3.97 -4.47 -15.81
N ARG A 45 -3.86 -3.32 -15.14
CA ARG A 45 -2.57 -2.73 -14.75
C ARG A 45 -2.70 -1.82 -13.55
N ILE A 46 -1.70 -1.84 -12.69
CA ILE A 46 -1.48 -0.88 -11.62
C ILE A 46 -0.13 -0.23 -11.81
N GLU A 47 -0.06 1.06 -11.58
CA GLU A 47 1.19 1.79 -11.52
C GLU A 47 1.28 2.49 -10.17
N VAL A 48 2.42 2.28 -9.52
CA VAL A 48 2.73 2.83 -8.20
C VAL A 48 3.97 3.68 -8.36
N GLU A 49 3.92 4.90 -7.84
CA GLU A 49 5.09 5.77 -7.74
C GLU A 49 5.31 6.17 -6.29
N THR A 50 6.54 6.02 -5.82
CA THR A 50 6.96 6.31 -4.45
C THR A 50 8.15 7.25 -4.44
N THR A 51 8.05 8.32 -3.65
CA THR A 51 9.10 9.29 -3.43
C THR A 51 9.25 9.53 -1.93
N CYS A 52 10.49 9.59 -1.45
CA CYS A 52 10.80 9.89 -0.06
C CYS A 52 11.26 11.35 0.02
N ILE A 53 10.53 12.20 0.76
CA ILE A 53 10.86 13.61 0.99
C ILE A 53 10.80 13.84 2.49
N ASP A 54 11.88 14.36 3.08
CA ASP A 54 11.97 14.65 4.52
C ASP A 54 11.54 13.46 5.40
N ASP A 55 12.11 12.28 5.10
CA ASP A 55 11.80 10.98 5.74
C ASP A 55 10.32 10.55 5.68
N THR A 56 9.52 11.22 4.85
CA THR A 56 8.11 10.91 4.62
C THR A 56 7.93 10.25 3.26
N VAL A 57 7.30 9.08 3.25
CA VAL A 57 6.92 8.40 2.02
C VAL A 57 5.70 9.08 1.40
N GLN A 58 5.87 9.57 0.18
CA GLN A 58 4.78 10.00 -0.67
C GLN A 58 4.55 8.94 -1.74
N ALA A 59 3.36 8.36 -1.74
CA ALA A 59 2.97 7.38 -2.74
C ALA A 59 1.75 7.86 -3.51
N ARG A 60 1.71 7.53 -4.80
CA ARG A 60 0.51 7.66 -5.63
C ARG A 60 0.32 6.43 -6.47
N ILE A 61 -0.94 6.08 -6.69
CA ILE A 61 -1.34 4.91 -7.46
C ILE A 61 -2.30 5.34 -8.55
N ARG A 62 -2.17 4.74 -9.73
CA ARG A 62 -3.23 4.72 -10.75
C ARG A 62 -3.51 3.30 -11.18
N ALA A 63 -4.75 3.03 -11.53
CA ALA A 63 -5.19 1.72 -11.99
C ALA A 63 -5.82 1.80 -13.38
N PHE A 64 -5.78 0.67 -14.07
CA PHE A 64 -6.41 0.48 -15.36
C PHE A 64 -7.31 -0.75 -15.26
N THR A 65 -8.52 -0.64 -15.79
CA THR A 65 -9.45 -1.77 -15.89
C THR A 65 -9.82 -2.06 -17.33
N SER A 66 -10.02 -3.34 -17.64
CA SER A 66 -10.42 -3.78 -18.98
C SER A 66 -11.76 -3.15 -19.38
N CYS A 67 -11.75 -2.37 -20.46
CA CYS A 67 -12.93 -1.68 -21.00
C CYS A 67 -12.82 -1.55 -22.53
N ILE A 68 -13.98 -1.48 -23.21
CA ILE A 68 -14.05 -1.30 -24.67
C ILE A 68 -14.33 0.18 -24.99
N PRO A 69 -13.63 0.82 -25.95
CA PRO A 69 -12.60 0.26 -26.85
C PRO A 69 -11.16 0.31 -26.30
N ARG A 70 -10.95 0.95 -25.15
CA ARG A 70 -9.64 1.04 -24.46
C ARG A 70 -9.87 0.90 -22.96
N ASP A 71 -8.86 0.41 -22.25
CA ASP A 71 -8.86 0.30 -20.79
C ASP A 71 -9.33 1.60 -20.13
N CYS A 72 -10.28 1.46 -19.19
CA CYS A 72 -10.70 2.56 -18.36
C CYS A 72 -9.54 2.93 -17.43
N LYS A 73 -9.10 4.18 -17.52
CA LYS A 73 -8.02 4.71 -16.69
C LYS A 73 -8.61 5.40 -15.46
N TRP A 74 -8.16 4.95 -14.29
CA TRP A 74 -8.35 5.65 -13.03
C TRP A 74 -7.17 6.61 -12.84
N GLY A 75 -7.44 7.84 -12.38
CA GLY A 75 -6.43 8.88 -12.25
C GLY A 75 -5.29 8.52 -11.29
N TRP A 76 -4.25 9.34 -11.27
CA TRP A 76 -3.27 9.31 -10.19
C TRP A 76 -3.92 9.84 -8.91
N THR A 77 -3.93 9.02 -7.88
CA THR A 77 -4.47 9.40 -6.57
C THR A 77 -3.44 9.11 -5.50
N LYS A 78 -3.38 9.96 -4.47
CA LYS A 78 -2.51 9.77 -3.31
C LYS A 78 -2.85 8.43 -2.65
N ALA A 79 -1.81 7.64 -2.39
CA ALA A 79 -1.93 6.39 -1.67
C ALA A 79 -1.44 6.56 -0.23
N GLU A 80 -2.08 5.84 0.67
CA GLU A 80 -1.78 5.81 2.08
C GLU A 80 -1.02 4.54 2.41
N MET A 81 0.04 4.65 3.21
CA MET A 81 0.77 3.47 3.69
C MET A 81 -0.08 2.75 4.74
N ARG A 82 -0.18 1.43 4.62
CA ARG A 82 -0.93 0.61 5.57
C ARG A 82 -0.06 0.18 6.75
N GLU A 83 -0.68 -0.01 7.91
CA GLU A 83 -0.05 -0.72 9.03
C GLU A 83 0.32 -2.15 8.58
N GLY A 84 1.60 -2.51 8.70
CA GLY A 84 2.12 -3.80 8.23
C GLY A 84 2.64 -3.81 6.79
N GLY A 85 2.70 -2.65 6.11
CA GLY A 85 3.31 -2.47 4.79
C GLY A 85 2.31 -2.48 3.63
N GLY A 86 2.78 -2.07 2.46
CA GLY A 86 1.94 -1.86 1.28
C GLY A 86 1.16 -0.55 1.32
N PHE A 87 0.30 -0.38 0.32
CA PHE A 87 -0.45 0.85 0.10
C PHE A 87 -1.94 0.61 -0.02
N ARG A 88 -2.73 1.62 0.31
CA ARG A 88 -4.16 1.71 0.05
C ARG A 88 -4.44 2.98 -0.73
N VAL A 89 -5.30 2.89 -1.73
CA VAL A 89 -5.78 4.04 -2.50
C VAL A 89 -7.29 3.92 -2.70
N GLU A 90 -7.98 5.05 -2.62
CA GLU A 90 -9.39 5.15 -2.99
C GLU A 90 -9.52 5.93 -4.29
N LEU A 91 -9.98 5.26 -5.34
CA LEU A 91 -10.14 5.81 -6.67
C LEU A 91 -11.61 6.11 -6.89
N ILE A 92 -11.99 7.39 -6.82
CA ILE A 92 -13.37 7.83 -6.98
C ILE A 92 -13.64 8.13 -8.45
N GLY A 93 -14.66 7.49 -9.01
CA GLY A 93 -15.13 7.67 -10.38
C GLY A 93 -16.60 8.10 -10.43
N PHE A 94 -17.10 8.25 -11.66
CA PHE A 94 -18.47 8.72 -11.90
C PHE A 94 -19.55 7.71 -11.51
N LEU A 95 -19.32 6.41 -11.73
CA LEU A 95 -20.30 5.34 -11.48
C LEU A 95 -20.07 4.60 -10.15
N GLY A 96 -18.94 4.86 -9.50
CA GLY A 96 -18.56 4.21 -8.26
C GLY A 96 -17.14 4.56 -7.86
N ALA A 97 -16.68 3.93 -6.77
CA ALA A 97 -15.32 3.98 -6.29
C ALA A 97 -14.67 2.60 -6.34
N LYS A 98 -13.34 2.59 -6.43
CA LYS A 98 -12.51 1.41 -6.23
C LYS A 98 -11.55 1.67 -5.10
N VAL A 99 -11.65 0.87 -4.05
CA VAL A 99 -10.66 0.86 -2.98
C VAL A 99 -9.67 -0.25 -3.29
N ILE A 100 -8.42 0.11 -3.51
CA ILE A 100 -7.36 -0.82 -3.88
C ILE A 100 -6.33 -0.86 -2.76
N SER A 101 -5.99 -2.06 -2.32
CA SER A 101 -4.86 -2.31 -1.44
C SER A 101 -3.84 -3.16 -2.15
N VAL A 102 -2.58 -2.75 -2.12
CA VAL A 102 -1.49 -3.43 -2.80
C VAL A 102 -0.36 -3.74 -1.85
N ARG A 103 0.29 -4.89 -2.05
CA ARG A 103 1.49 -5.28 -1.32
C ARG A 103 2.39 -6.11 -2.23
N SER A 104 3.68 -5.78 -2.24
CA SER A 104 4.64 -6.51 -3.06
C SER A 104 5.25 -7.70 -2.32
N PHE A 105 5.37 -8.82 -3.03
CA PHE A 105 6.07 -10.02 -2.62
C PHE A 105 6.98 -10.49 -3.76
N GLY A 106 8.18 -9.93 -3.84
CA GLY A 106 9.10 -10.18 -4.94
C GLY A 106 8.56 -9.65 -6.27
N ASP A 107 8.29 -10.55 -7.21
CA ASP A 107 7.80 -10.21 -8.56
C ASP A 107 6.26 -10.23 -8.67
N ILE A 108 5.57 -10.39 -7.54
CA ILE A 108 4.11 -10.38 -7.45
C ILE A 108 3.66 -9.14 -6.67
N LEU A 109 2.61 -8.49 -7.17
CA LEU A 109 1.85 -7.49 -6.43
C LEU A 109 0.48 -8.08 -6.09
N ASP A 110 0.32 -8.49 -4.83
CA ASP A 110 -0.96 -8.88 -4.28
C ASP A 110 -1.85 -7.64 -4.22
N THR A 111 -2.95 -7.68 -4.95
CA THR A 111 -3.82 -6.54 -5.19
C THR A 111 -5.24 -6.91 -4.79
N HIS A 112 -5.70 -6.39 -3.66
CA HIS A 112 -7.06 -6.52 -3.20
C HIS A 112 -7.90 -5.31 -3.63
N VAL A 113 -9.02 -5.55 -4.30
CA VAL A 113 -9.88 -4.54 -4.90
C VAL A 113 -11.28 -4.68 -4.33
N ILE A 114 -11.83 -3.57 -3.86
CA ILE A 114 -13.23 -3.45 -3.44
C ILE A 114 -13.91 -2.47 -4.39
N ASP A 115 -14.86 -2.97 -5.17
CA ASP A 115 -15.73 -2.21 -6.05
C ASP A 115 -16.95 -1.73 -5.27
N ILE A 116 -17.13 -0.41 -5.19
CA ILE A 116 -18.24 0.24 -4.50
C ILE A 116 -19.05 1.01 -5.54
N ALA A 117 -20.27 0.54 -5.85
CA ALA A 117 -21.18 1.28 -6.71
C ALA A 117 -21.79 2.48 -5.96
N HIS A 118 -22.10 3.56 -6.67
CA HIS A 118 -22.89 4.66 -6.09
C HIS A 118 -24.37 4.32 -5.95
N ASP A 119 -24.84 3.34 -6.72
CA ASP A 119 -26.20 2.79 -6.61
C ASP A 119 -26.26 1.81 -5.43
N PRO A 120 -27.07 2.08 -4.39
CA PRO A 120 -27.16 1.22 -3.22
C PRO A 120 -27.78 -0.15 -3.49
N GLU A 121 -28.46 -0.34 -4.63
CA GLU A 121 -29.01 -1.64 -5.02
C GLU A 121 -27.93 -2.60 -5.55
N ILE A 122 -26.78 -2.05 -5.97
CA ILE A 122 -25.67 -2.84 -6.48
C ILE A 122 -24.74 -3.21 -5.31
N PRO A 123 -24.56 -4.52 -5.00
CA PRO A 123 -23.73 -4.92 -3.89
C PRO A 123 -22.25 -4.62 -4.15
N MET A 124 -21.54 -4.35 -3.07
CA MET A 124 -20.07 -4.26 -3.07
C MET A 124 -19.45 -5.59 -3.53
N ARG A 125 -18.42 -5.51 -4.37
CA ARG A 125 -17.70 -6.70 -4.85
C ARG A 125 -16.24 -6.63 -4.44
N GLU A 126 -15.73 -7.71 -3.87
CA GLU A 126 -14.34 -7.84 -3.50
C GLU A 126 -13.63 -8.85 -4.41
N THR A 127 -12.42 -8.54 -4.84
CA THR A 127 -11.63 -9.43 -5.70
C THR A 127 -10.15 -9.23 -5.40
N THR A 128 -9.37 -10.31 -5.51
CA THR A 128 -7.91 -10.27 -5.30
C THR A 128 -7.20 -10.74 -6.57
N PHE A 129 -6.18 -10.00 -6.99
CA PHE A 129 -5.40 -10.26 -8.18
C PHE A 129 -3.92 -10.34 -7.83
N ASN A 130 -3.19 -11.23 -8.52
CA ASN A 130 -1.74 -11.31 -8.44
C ASN A 130 -1.14 -10.71 -9.71
N LEU A 131 -0.78 -9.42 -9.65
CA LEU A 131 -0.17 -8.74 -10.78
C LEU A 131 1.33 -9.08 -10.84
N ARG A 132 1.87 -9.09 -12.06
CA ARG A 132 3.29 -9.34 -12.31
C ARG A 132 4.01 -8.05 -12.67
N ARG A 133 5.27 -7.94 -12.27
CA ARG A 133 6.12 -6.81 -12.67
C ARG A 133 6.28 -6.81 -14.19
N LYS A 134 6.14 -5.63 -14.80
CA LYS A 134 6.33 -5.44 -16.25
C LYS A 134 7.80 -5.49 -16.65
#